data_AF-A0A960PCH6-F1
#
_entry.id   AF-A0A960PCH6-F1
#
_cell.length_a   1.000
_cell.length_b   1.000
_cell.length_c   1.000
_cell.angle_alpha   90.00
_cell.angle_beta   90.00
_cell.angle_gamma   90.00
#
_symmetry.space_group_name_H-M   'P 1'
#
loop_
_entity.id
_entity.type
_entity.pdbx_description
1 polymer ?
#
loop_
_entity_poly.entity_id
_entity_poly.type
_entity_poly.pdbx_seq_one_letter_code
_entity_poly.pdbx_strand_id
1 'polypeptide(L)'
;MHSRLWKNVAAMALVVAVTLSAQGNGNGNGNGNGNGNGNGSSNSGSNGVPFQGLQSQIDQIQLDLDSALADIQSQIDALEGNQQAQGALIDALNTAVFLLQSRVTQNEADIAALGALSATQAQLITALQSQLAAAEARITANENNIAALIAADQLLHQLIAALEDRVATLEAQVAQNTSDIATLQADLAAVQQQLLLVQQELALKQNRVNGVCGTGSAIRQINSDGTVVCEAITGGGGGGGTFNSLSVNRGAIISAGGVMTLSEFCPSGSKTTGAGYESTTNTSMVVYEIQPNGNIGWDISFRNTSTGLQFITIYVMCGQVL
;
A
#
# COMPACT_ATOMS: atom_id res chain seq x y z
N MET A 1 -36.86 -30.31 40.60
CA MET A 1 -36.99 -30.25 42.07
C MET A 1 -38.28 -29.51 42.40
N HIS A 2 -39.22 -30.21 43.05
CA HIS A 2 -40.42 -29.72 43.77
C HIS A 2 -41.45 -28.87 43.00
N SER A 3 -42.77 -29.02 43.11
CA SER A 3 -43.70 -30.00 43.70
C SER A 3 -45.08 -29.32 43.66
N ARG A 4 -46.08 -29.87 42.97
CA ARG A 4 -47.56 -29.80 43.22
C ARG A 4 -48.19 -30.77 42.21
N LEU A 5 -48.40 -32.07 42.44
CA LEU A 5 -49.16 -32.75 43.50
C LEU A 5 -50.52 -32.11 43.77
N TRP A 6 -51.56 -32.90 43.44
CA TRP A 6 -52.98 -32.84 43.84
C TRP A 6 -53.97 -32.26 42.83
N LYS A 7 -54.43 -33.10 41.89
CA LYS A 7 -55.86 -33.22 41.52
C LYS A 7 -56.16 -34.66 41.08
N ASN A 8 -56.26 -35.56 42.05
CA ASN A 8 -56.92 -36.86 41.93
C ASN A 8 -57.69 -37.10 43.23
N VAL A 9 -58.88 -36.51 43.40
CA VAL A 9 -59.94 -37.00 44.30
C VAL A 9 -61.28 -36.47 43.79
N ALA A 10 -62.30 -37.33 43.82
CA ALA A 10 -63.73 -37.08 43.60
C ALA A 10 -64.31 -37.31 42.20
N ALA A 11 -64.00 -38.46 41.60
CA ALA A 11 -65.00 -39.19 40.81
C ALA A 11 -65.78 -40.10 41.77
N MET A 12 -66.80 -39.53 42.40
CA MET A 12 -67.66 -40.24 43.35
C MET A 12 -68.86 -40.78 42.58
N ALA A 13 -68.90 -42.11 42.44
CA ALA A 13 -70.08 -42.81 41.97
C ALA A 13 -71.24 -42.57 42.94
N LEU A 14 -72.38 -42.11 42.42
CA LEU A 14 -73.66 -42.18 43.11
C LEU A 14 -74.67 -42.85 42.20
N VAL A 15 -74.87 -44.14 42.44
CA VAL A 15 -76.05 -44.89 42.05
C VAL A 15 -77.19 -44.35 42.91
N VAL A 16 -78.22 -43.74 42.30
CA VAL A 16 -79.48 -43.49 42.98
C VAL A 16 -80.51 -44.47 42.44
N ALA A 17 -80.97 -45.32 43.35
CA ALA A 17 -82.05 -46.26 43.16
C ALA A 17 -83.35 -45.53 42.80
N VAL A 18 -84.01 -45.97 41.74
CA VAL A 18 -85.44 -45.69 41.52
C VAL A 18 -86.21 -46.75 42.28
N THR A 19 -86.85 -46.38 43.40
CA THR A 19 -88.09 -46.99 43.91
C THR A 19 -88.67 -46.20 45.08
N LEU A 20 -90.01 -46.15 45.10
CA LEU A 20 -90.95 -45.61 46.11
C LEU A 20 -91.01 -44.07 46.23
N SER A 21 -92.16 -43.41 46.37
CA SER A 21 -93.59 -43.77 46.31
C SER A 21 -94.38 -42.49 46.59
N ALA A 22 -95.63 -42.46 46.15
CA ALA A 22 -96.81 -41.96 46.87
C ALA A 22 -97.60 -40.84 46.17
N GLN A 23 -98.85 -41.21 45.88
CA GLN A 23 -100.09 -40.51 46.22
C GLN A 23 -100.32 -39.11 45.63
N GLY A 24 -101.00 -39.12 44.48
CA GLY A 24 -102.04 -38.14 44.14
C GLY A 24 -103.37 -38.88 43.95
N ASN A 25 -103.96 -39.32 45.05
CA ASN A 25 -105.30 -39.89 45.11
C ASN A 25 -106.33 -38.75 44.92
N GLY A 26 -106.81 -38.56 43.68
CA GLY A 26 -107.88 -37.62 43.35
C GLY A 26 -109.21 -38.37 43.23
N ASN A 27 -109.79 -38.65 44.39
CA ASN A 27 -111.12 -39.21 44.56
C ASN A 27 -112.17 -38.17 44.14
N GLY A 28 -112.87 -38.41 43.03
CA GLY A 28 -114.00 -37.62 42.53
C GLY A 28 -115.23 -38.50 42.34
N ASN A 29 -115.71 -39.07 43.44
CA ASN A 29 -116.98 -39.78 43.50
C ASN A 29 -118.12 -38.76 43.47
N GLY A 30 -118.89 -38.71 42.38
CA GLY A 30 -120.08 -37.89 42.20
C GLY A 30 -121.25 -38.75 41.73
N ASN A 31 -121.84 -39.45 42.69
CA ASN A 31 -123.01 -40.30 42.54
C ASN A 31 -124.27 -39.44 42.35
N GLY A 32 -125.15 -39.78 41.40
CA GLY A 32 -126.35 -39.01 41.09
C GLY A 32 -127.39 -39.77 40.27
N ASN A 33 -127.82 -40.90 40.80
CA ASN A 33 -128.96 -41.68 40.31
C ASN A 33 -130.24 -40.85 40.50
N GLY A 34 -130.91 -40.47 39.41
CA GLY A 34 -132.17 -39.73 39.40
C GLY A 34 -133.23 -40.42 38.56
N ASN A 35 -133.62 -41.62 39.00
CA ASN A 35 -134.76 -42.34 38.46
C ASN A 35 -136.05 -41.64 38.93
N GLY A 36 -136.68 -40.84 38.08
CA GLY A 36 -137.91 -40.11 38.35
C GLY A 36 -139.09 -40.63 37.54
N ASN A 37 -139.42 -41.92 37.69
CA ASN A 37 -140.69 -42.46 37.24
C ASN A 37 -141.77 -42.09 38.27
N GLY A 38 -142.52 -41.02 38.00
CA GLY A 38 -143.66 -40.56 38.81
C GLY A 38 -144.93 -40.50 37.97
N ASN A 39 -145.57 -41.65 37.78
CA ASN A 39 -146.97 -41.71 37.38
C ASN A 39 -147.84 -41.37 38.61
N GLY A 40 -148.52 -40.23 38.57
CA GLY A 40 -149.35 -39.71 39.68
C GLY A 40 -150.44 -38.78 39.17
N SER A 41 -151.62 -39.36 39.00
CA SER A 41 -152.91 -38.77 38.65
C SER A 41 -153.28 -37.48 39.41
N SER A 42 -153.92 -36.55 38.70
CA SER A 42 -155.06 -35.70 39.12
C SER A 42 -155.07 -35.05 40.51
N ASN A 43 -155.07 -33.71 40.59
CA ASN A 43 -156.26 -32.88 40.90
C ASN A 43 -155.94 -31.51 41.57
N SER A 44 -156.52 -30.45 40.97
CA SER A 44 -157.07 -29.20 41.56
C SER A 44 -156.22 -28.18 42.35
N GLY A 45 -156.24 -26.93 41.88
CA GLY A 45 -156.07 -25.72 42.70
C GLY A 45 -155.25 -24.60 42.03
N SER A 46 -155.90 -23.62 41.40
CA SER A 46 -155.32 -22.45 40.70
C SER A 46 -154.59 -21.43 41.61
N ASN A 47 -154.15 -21.84 42.80
CA ASN A 47 -153.50 -20.98 43.81
C ASN A 47 -152.00 -21.27 44.00
N GLY A 48 -151.38 -22.09 43.13
CA GLY A 48 -149.94 -22.40 43.11
C GLY A 48 -149.18 -21.95 41.86
N VAL A 49 -149.87 -21.39 40.85
CA VAL A 49 -149.32 -20.99 39.55
C VAL A 49 -148.15 -19.98 39.61
N PRO A 50 -148.16 -18.91 40.43
CA PRO A 50 -146.99 -18.04 40.57
C PRO A 50 -145.79 -18.72 41.25
N PHE A 51 -146.02 -19.65 42.17
CA PHE A 51 -144.94 -20.41 42.82
C PHE A 51 -144.29 -21.43 41.87
N GLN A 52 -145.06 -22.02 40.94
CA GLN A 52 -144.51 -22.87 39.87
C GLN A 52 -143.65 -22.07 38.87
N GLY A 53 -144.02 -20.83 38.55
CA GLY A 53 -143.23 -19.94 37.71
C GLY A 53 -141.90 -19.53 38.37
N LEU A 54 -141.93 -19.20 39.66
CA LEU A 54 -140.72 -18.93 40.45
C LEU A 54 -139.84 -20.18 40.57
N GLN A 55 -140.41 -21.37 40.75
CA GLN A 55 -139.65 -22.63 40.78
C GLN A 55 -138.95 -22.88 39.44
N SER A 56 -139.64 -22.69 38.32
CA SER A 56 -139.02 -22.81 36.98
C SER A 56 -137.89 -21.79 36.76
N GLN A 57 -138.02 -20.58 37.28
CA GLN A 57 -136.94 -19.57 37.23
C GLN A 57 -135.74 -19.96 38.09
N ILE A 58 -135.98 -20.51 39.29
CA ILE A 58 -134.93 -21.03 40.16
C ILE A 58 -134.19 -22.18 39.46
N ASP A 59 -134.91 -23.12 38.86
CA ASP A 59 -134.33 -24.25 38.14
C ASP A 59 -133.48 -23.78 36.94
N GLN A 60 -133.94 -22.74 36.22
CA GLN A 60 -133.16 -22.16 35.11
C GLN A 60 -131.90 -21.43 35.59
N ILE A 61 -131.99 -20.65 36.67
CA ILE A 61 -130.82 -19.99 37.27
C ILE A 61 -129.81 -21.03 37.75
N GLN A 62 -130.28 -22.15 38.30
CA GLN A 62 -129.43 -23.27 38.72
C GLN A 62 -128.68 -23.85 37.53
N LEU A 63 -129.36 -24.09 36.40
CA LEU A 63 -128.74 -24.57 35.15
C LEU A 63 -127.72 -23.57 34.58
N ASP A 64 -128.05 -22.28 34.56
CA ASP A 64 -127.16 -21.23 34.04
C ASP A 64 -125.90 -21.10 34.92
N LEU A 65 -126.06 -21.17 36.25
CA LEU A 65 -124.95 -21.14 37.19
C LEU A 65 -124.05 -22.37 37.04
N ASP A 66 -124.64 -23.56 36.90
CA ASP A 66 -123.89 -24.81 36.68
C ASP A 66 -123.10 -24.74 35.36
N SER A 67 -123.71 -24.21 34.29
CA SER A 67 -123.01 -23.99 33.01
C SER A 67 -121.86 -22.99 33.14
N ALA A 68 -122.08 -21.86 33.81
CA ALA A 68 -121.05 -20.85 34.00
C ALA A 68 -119.89 -21.35 34.87
N LEU A 69 -120.18 -22.15 35.90
CA LEU A 69 -119.16 -22.79 36.74
C LEU A 69 -118.33 -23.80 35.93
N ALA A 70 -118.97 -24.60 35.07
CA ALA A 70 -118.25 -25.52 34.19
C ALA A 70 -117.34 -24.79 33.19
N ASP A 71 -117.80 -23.67 32.62
CA ASP A 71 -117.01 -22.84 31.71
C ASP A 71 -115.82 -22.18 32.40
N ILE A 72 -116.02 -21.62 33.60
CA ILE A 72 -114.94 -21.03 34.41
C ILE A 72 -113.93 -22.12 34.80
N GLN A 73 -114.38 -23.30 35.18
CA GLN A 73 -113.49 -24.41 35.51
C GLN A 73 -112.63 -24.81 34.30
N SER A 74 -113.22 -24.92 33.11
CA SER A 74 -112.48 -25.19 31.87
C SER A 74 -111.44 -24.11 31.55
N GLN A 75 -111.78 -22.83 31.75
CA GLN A 75 -110.83 -21.71 31.58
C GLN A 75 -109.69 -21.77 32.60
N ILE A 76 -109.97 -22.12 33.85
CA ILE A 76 -108.96 -22.31 34.90
C ILE A 76 -108.02 -23.43 34.51
N ASP A 77 -108.54 -24.60 34.14
CA ASP A 77 -107.73 -25.76 33.73
C ASP A 77 -106.82 -25.41 32.53
N ALA A 78 -107.33 -24.63 31.56
CA ALA A 78 -106.55 -24.15 30.43
C ALA A 78 -105.44 -23.16 30.84
N LEU A 79 -105.73 -22.24 31.76
CA LEU A 79 -104.75 -21.30 32.31
C LEU A 79 -103.67 -22.04 33.12
N GLU A 80 -104.04 -23.04 33.90
CA GLU A 80 -103.10 -23.90 34.63
C GLU A 80 -102.19 -24.66 33.66
N GLY A 81 -102.74 -25.23 32.59
CA GLY A 81 -101.96 -25.88 31.53
C GLY A 81 -100.97 -24.92 30.86
N ASN A 82 -101.41 -23.70 30.54
CA ASN A 82 -100.55 -22.65 29.98
C ASN A 82 -99.44 -22.23 30.96
N GLN A 83 -99.75 -22.11 32.25
CA GLN A 83 -98.78 -21.75 33.28
C GLN A 83 -97.70 -22.83 33.45
N GLN A 84 -98.09 -24.10 33.40
CA GLN A 84 -97.15 -25.23 33.41
C GLN A 84 -96.23 -25.19 32.18
N ALA A 85 -96.78 -24.96 31.00
CA ALA A 85 -95.99 -24.86 29.76
C ALA A 85 -95.00 -23.68 29.78
N GLN A 86 -95.43 -22.51 30.29
CA GLN A 86 -94.53 -21.36 30.48
C GLN A 86 -93.43 -21.65 31.50
N GLY A 87 -93.73 -22.35 32.59
CA GLY A 87 -92.74 -22.80 33.56
C GLY A 87 -91.65 -23.66 32.92
N ALA A 88 -92.04 -24.63 32.10
CA ALA A 88 -91.09 -25.47 31.37
C ALA A 88 -90.21 -24.66 30.40
N LEU A 89 -90.77 -23.65 29.71
CA LEU A 89 -89.99 -22.76 28.83
C LEU A 89 -88.99 -21.89 29.62
N ILE A 90 -89.39 -21.40 30.79
CA ILE A 90 -88.53 -20.62 31.68
C ILE A 90 -87.35 -21.48 32.15
N ASP A 91 -87.59 -22.73 32.54
CA ASP A 91 -86.52 -23.66 32.96
C ASP A 91 -85.53 -23.96 31.82
N ALA A 92 -86.05 -24.16 30.61
CA ALA A 92 -85.22 -24.34 29.41
C ALA A 92 -84.39 -23.08 29.11
N LEU A 93 -84.98 -21.89 29.21
CA LEU A 93 -84.28 -20.63 29.00
C LEU A 93 -83.20 -20.39 30.06
N ASN A 94 -83.49 -20.67 31.34
CA ASN A 94 -82.52 -20.58 32.43
C ASN A 94 -81.32 -21.51 32.19
N THR A 95 -81.58 -22.74 31.72
CA THR A 95 -80.52 -23.68 31.34
C THR A 95 -79.68 -23.15 30.19
N ALA A 96 -80.30 -22.60 29.14
CA ALA A 96 -79.59 -22.01 28.01
C ALA A 96 -78.75 -20.79 28.41
N VAL A 97 -79.27 -19.92 29.27
CA VAL A 97 -78.56 -18.75 29.80
C VAL A 97 -77.33 -19.18 30.61
N PHE A 98 -77.46 -20.21 31.46
CA PHE A 98 -76.34 -20.75 32.21
C PHE A 98 -75.22 -21.28 31.29
N LEU A 99 -75.58 -22.00 30.23
CA LEU A 99 -74.61 -22.48 29.24
C LEU A 99 -73.93 -21.34 28.48
N LEU A 100 -74.68 -20.29 28.10
CA LEU A 100 -74.12 -19.10 27.46
C LEU A 100 -73.14 -18.37 28.39
N GLN A 101 -73.48 -18.22 29.68
CA GLN A 101 -72.59 -17.63 30.68
C GLN A 101 -71.28 -18.41 30.82
N SER A 102 -71.35 -19.75 30.82
CA SER A 102 -70.16 -20.59 30.84
C SER A 102 -69.29 -20.40 29.59
N ARG A 103 -69.89 -20.30 28.40
CA ARG A 103 -69.15 -20.05 27.15
C ARG A 103 -68.51 -18.67 27.11
N VAL A 104 -69.21 -17.63 27.60
CA VAL A 104 -68.66 -16.28 27.71
C VAL A 104 -67.43 -16.29 28.63
N THR A 105 -67.52 -16.94 29.78
CA THR A 105 -66.39 -17.08 30.72
C THR A 105 -65.19 -17.79 30.07
N GLN A 106 -65.44 -18.84 29.27
CA GLN A 106 -64.37 -19.53 28.54
C GLN A 106 -63.75 -18.63 27.46
N ASN A 107 -64.57 -17.92 26.68
CA ASN A 107 -64.10 -17.00 25.65
C ASN A 107 -63.26 -15.86 26.26
N GLU A 108 -63.65 -15.34 27.42
CA GLU A 108 -62.87 -14.33 28.16
C GLU A 108 -61.49 -14.88 28.55
N ALA A 109 -61.41 -16.13 29.00
CA ALA A 109 -60.14 -16.79 29.30
C ALA A 109 -59.27 -17.00 28.04
N ASP A 110 -59.88 -17.44 26.93
CA ASP A 110 -59.18 -17.64 25.66
C ASP A 110 -58.64 -16.31 25.10
N ILE A 111 -59.43 -15.22 25.17
CA ILE A 111 -59.00 -13.87 24.77
C ILE A 111 -57.82 -13.41 25.61
N ALA A 112 -57.84 -13.63 26.93
CA ALA A 112 -56.72 -13.30 27.82
C ALA A 112 -55.45 -14.08 27.44
N ALA A 113 -55.58 -15.37 27.11
CA ALA A 113 -54.46 -16.19 26.65
C ALA A 113 -53.88 -15.72 25.30
N LEU A 114 -54.74 -15.37 24.33
CA LEU A 114 -54.31 -14.78 23.06
C LEU A 114 -53.61 -13.43 23.26
N GLY A 115 -54.09 -12.60 24.20
CA GLY A 115 -53.44 -11.35 24.57
C GLY A 115 -52.02 -11.57 25.11
N ALA A 116 -51.82 -12.58 25.98
CA ALA A 116 -50.51 -12.93 26.50
C ALA A 116 -49.56 -13.46 25.40
N LEU A 117 -50.08 -14.24 24.44
CA LEU A 117 -49.30 -14.71 23.30
C LEU A 117 -48.88 -13.55 22.39
N SER A 118 -49.79 -12.61 22.11
CA SER A 118 -49.50 -11.41 21.32
C SER A 118 -48.41 -10.55 21.96
N ALA A 119 -48.45 -10.36 23.29
CA ALA A 119 -47.41 -9.65 24.01
C ALA A 119 -46.04 -10.36 23.91
N THR A 120 -46.02 -11.69 23.99
CA THR A 120 -44.79 -12.48 23.82
C THR A 120 -44.24 -12.36 22.40
N GLN A 121 -45.11 -12.40 21.39
CA GLN A 121 -44.72 -12.22 19.99
C GLN A 121 -44.13 -10.82 19.76
N ALA A 122 -44.72 -9.77 20.36
CA ALA A 122 -44.18 -8.42 20.27
C ALA A 122 -42.76 -8.33 20.87
N GLN A 123 -42.51 -8.97 22.02
CA GLN A 123 -41.18 -9.04 22.62
C GLN A 123 -40.18 -9.77 21.72
N LEU A 124 -40.58 -10.88 21.10
CA LEU A 124 -39.73 -11.62 20.16
C LEU A 124 -39.37 -10.79 18.93
N ILE A 125 -40.35 -10.05 18.37
CA ILE A 125 -40.12 -9.14 17.24
C ILE A 125 -39.08 -8.08 17.62
N THR A 126 -39.21 -7.45 18.78
CA THR A 126 -38.23 -6.45 19.26
C THR A 126 -36.84 -7.07 19.45
N ALA A 127 -36.75 -8.28 19.98
CA ALA A 127 -35.47 -8.97 20.14
C ALA A 127 -34.81 -9.28 18.78
N LEU A 128 -35.58 -9.76 17.80
CA LEU A 128 -35.10 -10.02 16.44
C LEU A 128 -34.68 -8.73 15.73
N GLN A 129 -35.42 -7.65 15.89
CA GLN A 129 -35.04 -6.33 15.36
C GLN A 129 -33.71 -5.84 15.94
N SER A 130 -33.49 -6.03 17.24
CA SER A 130 -32.21 -5.70 17.88
C SER A 130 -31.06 -6.57 17.37
N GLN A 131 -31.29 -7.86 17.15
CA GLN A 131 -30.27 -8.76 16.59
C GLN A 131 -29.93 -8.40 15.14
N LEU A 132 -30.93 -8.04 14.33
CA LEU A 132 -30.74 -7.61 12.95
C LEU A 132 -29.89 -6.33 12.90
N ALA A 133 -30.21 -5.31 13.69
CA ALA A 133 -29.42 -4.08 13.76
C ALA A 133 -27.96 -4.33 14.17
N ALA A 134 -27.74 -5.24 15.12
CA ALA A 134 -26.38 -5.63 15.52
C ALA A 134 -25.63 -6.39 14.41
N ALA A 135 -26.33 -7.23 13.63
CA ALA A 135 -25.75 -7.93 12.49
C ALA A 135 -25.39 -6.96 11.35
N GLU A 136 -26.27 -6.01 11.04
CA GLU A 136 -26.03 -4.95 10.06
C GLU A 136 -24.78 -4.12 10.42
N ALA A 137 -24.65 -3.71 11.69
CA ALA A 137 -23.47 -2.98 12.15
C ALA A 137 -22.16 -3.79 12.01
N ARG A 138 -22.22 -5.12 12.27
CA ARG A 138 -21.06 -6.01 12.07
C ARG A 138 -20.71 -6.17 10.59
N ILE A 139 -21.70 -6.24 9.71
CA ILE A 139 -21.47 -6.30 8.26
C ILE A 139 -20.76 -5.03 7.80
N THR A 140 -21.24 -3.85 8.18
CA THR A 140 -20.58 -2.58 7.84
C THR A 140 -19.14 -2.50 8.38
N ALA A 141 -18.90 -2.98 9.60
CA ALA A 141 -17.54 -3.03 10.15
C ALA A 141 -16.62 -3.98 9.33
N ASN A 142 -17.14 -5.13 8.92
CA ASN A 142 -16.40 -6.08 8.09
C ASN A 142 -16.13 -5.53 6.69
N GLU A 143 -17.09 -4.85 6.08
CA GLU A 143 -16.90 -4.16 4.78
C GLU A 143 -15.76 -3.14 4.85
N ASN A 144 -15.71 -2.34 5.92
CA ASN A 144 -14.61 -1.40 6.15
C ASN A 144 -13.26 -2.10 6.33
N ASN A 145 -13.22 -3.21 7.08
CA ASN A 145 -12.00 -4.00 7.24
C ASN A 145 -11.51 -4.60 5.91
N ILE A 146 -12.43 -5.12 5.08
CA ILE A 146 -12.11 -5.64 3.75
C ILE A 146 -11.56 -4.53 2.86
N ALA A 147 -12.17 -3.35 2.86
CA ALA A 147 -11.67 -2.20 2.10
C ALA A 147 -10.24 -1.80 2.52
N ALA A 148 -9.96 -1.80 3.83
CA ALA A 148 -8.62 -1.53 4.35
C ALA A 148 -7.60 -2.61 3.94
N LEU A 149 -7.98 -3.88 3.96
CA LEU A 149 -7.13 -4.97 3.50
C LEU A 149 -6.82 -4.88 2.00
N ILE A 150 -7.82 -4.53 1.18
CA ILE A 150 -7.62 -4.31 -0.27
C ILE A 150 -6.62 -3.18 -0.49
N ALA A 151 -6.72 -2.07 0.24
CA ALA A 151 -5.77 -0.96 0.12
C ALA A 151 -4.35 -1.38 0.53
N ALA A 152 -4.19 -2.16 1.60
CA ALA A 152 -2.90 -2.69 2.03
C ALA A 152 -2.29 -3.65 0.99
N ASP A 153 -3.12 -4.51 0.40
CA ASP A 153 -2.70 -5.44 -0.66
C ASP A 153 -2.22 -4.69 -1.91
N GLN A 154 -2.91 -3.61 -2.31
CA GLN A 154 -2.47 -2.75 -3.42
C GLN A 154 -1.11 -2.10 -3.16
N LEU A 155 -0.86 -1.63 -1.93
CA LEU A 155 0.45 -1.09 -1.54
C LEU A 155 1.54 -2.16 -1.57
N LEU A 156 1.22 -3.37 -1.15
CA LEU A 156 2.16 -4.49 -1.21
C LEU A 156 2.52 -4.84 -2.67
N HIS A 157 1.54 -4.87 -3.56
CA HIS A 157 1.78 -5.08 -4.99
C HIS A 157 2.68 -3.99 -5.60
N GLN A 158 2.47 -2.72 -5.24
CA GLN A 158 3.35 -1.62 -5.67
C GLN A 158 4.79 -1.77 -5.16
N LEU A 159 4.95 -2.19 -3.91
CA LEU A 159 6.27 -2.45 -3.33
C LEU A 159 6.98 -3.61 -4.05
N ILE A 160 6.26 -4.69 -4.35
CA ILE A 160 6.81 -5.83 -5.09
C ILE A 160 7.31 -5.38 -6.47
N ALA A 161 6.50 -4.65 -7.23
CA ALA A 161 6.90 -4.14 -8.53
C ALA A 161 8.16 -3.25 -8.45
N ALA A 162 8.24 -2.36 -7.45
CA ALA A 162 9.42 -1.52 -7.24
C ALA A 162 10.68 -2.34 -6.89
N LEU A 163 10.52 -3.44 -6.14
CA LEU A 163 11.61 -4.35 -5.82
C LEU A 163 12.05 -5.14 -7.05
N GLU A 164 11.12 -5.59 -7.88
CA GLU A 164 11.43 -6.27 -9.16
C GLU A 164 12.24 -5.36 -10.09
N ASP A 165 11.84 -4.08 -10.25
CA ASP A 165 12.60 -3.09 -11.03
C ASP A 165 14.02 -2.86 -10.47
N ARG A 166 14.14 -2.83 -9.13
CA ARG A 166 15.44 -2.67 -8.46
C ARG A 166 16.34 -3.88 -8.70
N VAL A 167 15.79 -5.09 -8.65
CA VAL A 167 16.53 -6.33 -8.95
C VAL A 167 16.99 -6.32 -10.40
N ALA A 168 16.11 -6.02 -11.35
CA ALA A 168 16.48 -5.93 -12.77
C ALA A 168 17.61 -4.91 -13.02
N THR A 169 17.57 -3.76 -12.33
CA THR A 169 18.65 -2.76 -12.40
C THR A 169 19.97 -3.31 -11.85
N LEU A 170 19.93 -4.02 -10.71
CA LEU A 170 21.12 -4.61 -10.11
C LEU A 170 21.71 -5.72 -10.99
N GLU A 171 20.86 -6.55 -11.61
CA GLU A 171 21.29 -7.58 -12.56
C GLU A 171 22.02 -6.96 -13.76
N ALA A 172 21.49 -5.87 -14.32
CA ALA A 172 22.15 -5.14 -15.41
C ALA A 172 23.51 -4.56 -14.99
N GLN A 173 23.60 -4.00 -13.78
CA GLN A 173 24.87 -3.49 -13.24
C GLN A 173 25.89 -4.60 -13.02
N VAL A 174 25.47 -5.76 -12.51
CA VAL A 174 26.36 -6.92 -12.34
C VAL A 174 26.86 -7.42 -13.69
N ALA A 175 26.01 -7.47 -14.71
CA ALA A 175 26.42 -7.82 -16.06
C ALA A 175 27.45 -6.82 -16.63
N GLN A 176 27.24 -5.52 -16.43
CA GLN A 176 28.20 -4.50 -16.85
C GLN A 176 29.53 -4.65 -16.12
N ASN A 177 29.51 -4.77 -14.80
CA ASN A 177 30.72 -4.97 -14.00
C ASN A 177 31.48 -6.23 -14.43
N THR A 178 30.76 -7.29 -14.81
CA THR A 178 31.37 -8.53 -15.35
C THR A 178 32.10 -8.25 -16.66
N SER A 179 31.51 -7.46 -17.57
CA SER A 179 32.14 -7.04 -18.83
C SER A 179 33.35 -6.13 -18.60
N ASP A 180 33.25 -5.19 -17.66
CA ASP A 180 34.36 -4.29 -17.31
C ASP A 180 35.54 -5.07 -16.73
N ILE A 181 35.28 -6.04 -15.85
CA ILE A 181 36.31 -6.94 -15.31
C ILE A 181 36.98 -7.74 -16.44
N ALA A 182 36.22 -8.28 -17.38
CA ALA A 182 36.78 -9.01 -18.53
C ALA A 182 37.69 -8.11 -19.39
N THR A 183 37.29 -6.85 -19.59
CA THR A 183 38.11 -5.86 -20.32
C THR A 183 39.39 -5.54 -19.56
N LEU A 184 39.30 -5.27 -18.25
CA LEU A 184 40.46 -5.01 -17.40
C LEU A 184 41.43 -6.20 -17.34
N GLN A 185 40.91 -7.43 -17.38
CA GLN A 185 41.72 -8.64 -17.47
C GLN A 185 42.48 -8.73 -18.80
N ALA A 186 41.85 -8.35 -19.92
CA ALA A 186 42.51 -8.29 -21.22
C ALA A 186 43.60 -7.19 -21.28
N ASP A 187 43.29 -6.01 -20.73
CA ASP A 187 44.26 -4.91 -20.62
C ASP A 187 45.46 -5.31 -19.76
N LEU A 188 45.22 -5.99 -18.63
CA LEU A 188 46.29 -6.52 -17.78
C LEU A 188 47.19 -7.49 -18.54
N ALA A 189 46.62 -8.42 -19.32
CA ALA A 189 47.39 -9.35 -20.13
C ALA A 189 48.21 -8.63 -21.21
N ALA A 190 47.65 -7.59 -21.84
CA ALA A 190 48.36 -6.78 -22.83
C ALA A 190 49.54 -6.03 -22.21
N VAL A 191 49.34 -5.40 -21.04
CA VAL A 191 50.41 -4.70 -20.31
C VAL A 191 51.50 -5.67 -19.86
N GLN A 192 51.14 -6.88 -19.41
CA GLN A 192 52.11 -7.93 -19.07
C GLN A 192 52.95 -8.33 -20.29
N GLN A 193 52.34 -8.46 -21.46
CA GLN A 193 53.06 -8.77 -22.70
C GLN A 193 53.99 -7.62 -23.13
N GLN A 194 53.54 -6.37 -23.01
CA GLN A 194 54.38 -5.20 -23.29
C GLN A 194 55.59 -5.16 -22.35
N LEU A 195 55.40 -5.47 -21.06
CA LEU A 195 56.49 -5.55 -20.10
C LEU A 195 57.54 -6.59 -20.50
N LEU A 196 57.12 -7.77 -20.94
CA LEU A 196 58.03 -8.82 -21.44
C LEU A 196 58.83 -8.34 -22.67
N LEU A 197 58.17 -7.67 -23.61
CA LEU A 197 58.84 -7.13 -24.80
C LEU A 197 59.87 -6.06 -24.43
N VAL A 198 59.52 -5.14 -23.53
CA VAL A 198 60.46 -4.10 -23.05
C VAL A 198 61.64 -4.73 -22.31
N GLN A 199 61.41 -5.77 -21.50
CA GLN A 199 62.50 -6.50 -20.83
C GLN A 199 63.45 -7.16 -21.84
N GLN A 200 62.92 -7.75 -22.91
CA GLN A 200 63.73 -8.32 -23.99
C GLN A 200 64.51 -7.24 -24.75
N GLU A 201 63.87 -6.12 -25.09
CA GLU A 201 64.54 -4.99 -25.77
C GLU A 201 65.68 -4.42 -24.91
N LEU A 202 65.44 -4.26 -23.60
CA LEU A 202 66.46 -3.77 -22.66
C LEU A 202 67.65 -4.74 -22.59
N ALA A 203 67.40 -6.05 -22.55
CA ALA A 203 68.48 -7.06 -22.57
C ALA A 203 69.33 -6.97 -23.85
N LEU A 204 68.70 -6.78 -25.02
CA LEU A 204 69.43 -6.59 -26.28
C LEU A 204 70.24 -5.30 -26.29
N LYS A 205 69.70 -4.20 -25.77
CA LYS A 205 70.43 -2.92 -25.66
C LYS A 205 71.64 -3.02 -24.74
N GLN A 206 71.53 -3.73 -23.62
CA GLN A 206 72.64 -3.92 -22.69
C GLN A 206 73.76 -4.82 -23.27
N ASN A 207 73.41 -5.75 -24.17
CA ASN A 207 74.36 -6.62 -24.88
C ASN A 207 74.97 -5.98 -26.14
N ARG A 208 74.64 -4.73 -26.48
CA ARG A 208 75.15 -4.08 -27.72
C ARG A 208 76.66 -3.93 -27.76
N VAL A 209 77.34 -3.86 -26.62
CA VAL A 209 78.80 -3.77 -26.56
C VAL A 209 79.30 -4.80 -25.55
N ASN A 210 79.83 -5.91 -26.05
CA ASN A 210 80.34 -7.04 -25.28
C ASN A 210 81.87 -7.16 -25.39
N GLY A 211 82.56 -6.04 -25.61
CA GLY A 211 84.01 -5.99 -25.71
C GLY A 211 84.59 -4.66 -25.24
N VAL A 212 85.83 -4.68 -24.76
CA VAL A 212 86.57 -3.52 -24.25
C VAL A 212 87.88 -3.37 -25.01
N CYS A 213 88.23 -2.15 -25.41
CA CYS A 213 89.55 -1.86 -25.98
C CYS A 213 90.60 -1.72 -24.88
N GLY A 214 91.77 -2.31 -25.09
CA GLY A 214 92.92 -2.14 -24.20
C GLY A 214 93.40 -0.68 -24.13
N THR A 215 94.19 -0.37 -23.11
CA THR A 215 94.75 0.97 -22.87
C THR A 215 95.51 1.48 -24.10
N GLY A 216 95.24 2.72 -24.54
CA GLY A 216 95.85 3.32 -25.73
C GLY A 216 95.12 3.06 -27.06
N SER A 217 93.98 2.36 -27.02
CA SER A 217 93.12 2.09 -28.19
C SER A 217 91.70 2.59 -27.95
N ALA A 218 90.99 2.98 -29.02
CA ALA A 218 89.59 3.41 -28.98
C ALA A 218 88.70 2.49 -29.85
N ILE A 219 87.42 2.38 -29.47
CA ILE A 219 86.41 1.67 -30.27
C ILE A 219 86.16 2.47 -31.56
N ARG A 220 86.33 1.84 -32.72
CA ARG A 220 86.05 2.46 -34.04
C ARG A 220 84.75 1.95 -34.65
N GLN A 221 84.41 0.72 -34.35
CA GLN A 221 83.19 0.08 -34.80
C GLN A 221 82.73 -0.92 -33.75
N ILE A 222 81.41 -1.02 -33.60
CA ILE A 222 80.75 -2.08 -32.86
C ILE A 222 80.07 -2.95 -33.91
N ASN A 223 80.41 -4.23 -33.93
CA ASN A 223 79.80 -5.19 -34.86
C ASN A 223 78.38 -5.54 -34.43
N SER A 224 77.59 -6.11 -35.35
CA SER A 224 76.21 -6.52 -35.07
C SER A 224 76.08 -7.60 -33.99
N ASP A 225 77.16 -8.33 -33.71
CA ASP A 225 77.26 -9.34 -32.64
C ASP A 225 77.70 -8.76 -31.28
N GLY A 226 77.91 -7.44 -31.20
CA GLY A 226 78.32 -6.71 -30.00
C GLY A 226 79.83 -6.68 -29.74
N THR A 227 80.66 -7.32 -30.56
CA THR A 227 82.12 -7.21 -30.46
C THR A 227 82.60 -5.82 -30.91
N VAL A 228 83.75 -5.37 -30.38
CA VAL A 228 84.33 -4.06 -30.72
C VAL A 228 85.58 -4.22 -31.58
N VAL A 229 85.68 -3.41 -32.63
CA VAL A 229 86.92 -3.23 -33.40
C VAL A 229 87.68 -2.06 -32.79
N CYS A 230 88.85 -2.36 -32.23
CA CYS A 230 89.72 -1.38 -31.59
C CYS A 230 90.80 -0.90 -32.55
N GLU A 231 91.07 0.40 -32.54
CA GLU A 231 92.24 0.95 -33.22
C GLU A 231 93.11 1.69 -32.23
N ALA A 232 94.42 1.47 -32.34
CA ALA A 232 95.40 2.21 -31.58
C ALA A 232 95.27 3.70 -31.91
N ILE A 233 95.33 4.53 -30.87
CA ILE A 233 95.36 5.98 -31.05
C ILE A 233 96.78 6.35 -31.55
N THR A 234 96.99 6.24 -32.85
CA THR A 234 98.25 6.59 -33.53
C THR A 234 98.31 8.10 -33.72
N GLY A 235 98.57 8.80 -32.63
CA GLY A 235 98.69 10.27 -32.63
C GLY A 235 98.67 10.94 -31.26
N GLY A 236 98.93 10.20 -30.17
CA GLY A 236 98.85 10.77 -28.83
C GLY A 236 99.53 9.90 -27.78
N GLY A 237 100.80 9.53 -28.01
CA GLY A 237 101.69 9.40 -26.86
C GLY A 237 101.67 10.73 -26.10
N GLY A 238 101.57 10.68 -24.78
CA GLY A 238 101.56 11.88 -23.91
C GLY A 238 102.84 12.70 -24.03
N GLY A 239 102.96 13.46 -25.13
CA GLY A 239 104.00 14.44 -25.37
C GLY A 239 103.35 15.83 -25.32
N GLY A 240 103.67 16.58 -24.26
CA GLY A 240 103.30 17.98 -24.16
C GLY A 240 103.98 18.78 -25.27
N GLY A 241 103.29 18.99 -26.38
CA GLY A 241 103.58 20.11 -27.27
C GLY A 241 103.11 21.38 -26.58
N THR A 242 104.04 22.16 -26.07
CA THR A 242 103.72 23.49 -25.51
C THR A 242 103.33 24.40 -26.67
N PHE A 243 102.05 24.76 -26.75
CA PHE A 243 101.58 25.83 -27.62
C PHE A 243 102.00 27.17 -27.00
N ASN A 244 102.98 27.85 -27.61
CA ASN A 244 103.39 29.17 -27.16
C ASN A 244 102.56 30.23 -27.91
N SER A 245 101.89 31.11 -27.16
CA SER A 245 101.10 32.20 -27.71
C SER A 245 101.74 33.54 -27.36
N LEU A 246 101.96 34.38 -28.38
CA LEU A 246 102.50 35.73 -28.26
C LEU A 246 101.51 36.73 -28.86
N SER A 247 101.37 37.90 -28.23
CA SER A 247 100.65 39.04 -28.78
C SER A 247 101.64 40.12 -29.19
N VAL A 248 101.60 40.55 -30.45
CA VAL A 248 102.35 41.71 -30.97
C VAL A 248 101.40 42.86 -31.23
N ASN A 249 101.78 44.08 -30.82
CA ASN A 249 100.88 45.22 -30.74
C ASN A 249 101.48 46.46 -31.43
N ARG A 250 100.64 47.28 -32.09
CA ARG A 250 101.03 48.55 -32.72
C ARG A 250 100.01 49.65 -32.50
N GLY A 251 100.46 50.74 -31.87
CA GLY A 251 99.67 51.94 -31.63
C GLY A 251 99.81 52.99 -32.72
N ALA A 252 98.74 53.75 -32.99
CA ALA A 252 98.78 54.94 -33.83
C ALA A 252 97.76 55.99 -33.38
N ILE A 253 98.02 57.25 -33.79
CA ILE A 253 97.11 58.39 -33.58
C ILE A 253 96.47 58.74 -34.92
N ILE A 254 95.15 58.84 -34.94
CA ILE A 254 94.37 59.20 -36.13
C ILE A 254 93.69 60.55 -35.87
N SER A 255 93.97 61.54 -36.73
CA SER A 255 93.37 62.88 -36.65
C SER A 255 91.85 62.86 -36.81
N ALA A 256 91.17 63.91 -36.35
CA ALA A 256 89.72 64.06 -36.51
C ALA A 256 89.32 63.93 -38.00
N GLY A 257 88.33 63.07 -38.30
CA GLY A 257 87.92 62.74 -39.68
C GLY A 257 88.90 61.86 -40.48
N GLY A 258 90.07 61.55 -39.90
CA GLY A 258 91.15 60.80 -40.55
C GLY A 258 90.82 59.33 -40.77
N VAL A 259 91.47 58.76 -41.78
CA VAL A 259 91.39 57.34 -42.13
C VAL A 259 92.81 56.77 -42.16
N MET A 260 93.02 55.60 -41.55
CA MET A 260 94.33 54.96 -41.49
C MET A 260 94.18 53.44 -41.45
N THR A 261 95.04 52.74 -42.20
CA THR A 261 95.22 51.29 -42.10
C THR A 261 96.48 50.99 -41.30
N LEU A 262 96.34 50.13 -40.30
CA LEU A 262 97.44 49.62 -39.50
C LEU A 262 97.66 48.15 -39.83
N SER A 263 98.92 47.80 -40.04
CA SER A 263 99.38 46.42 -40.27
C SER A 263 100.33 46.02 -39.16
N GLU A 264 100.19 44.81 -38.64
CA GLU A 264 101.12 44.20 -37.69
C GLU A 264 101.32 42.71 -38.00
N PHE A 265 102.53 42.19 -37.73
CA PHE A 265 102.95 40.87 -38.18
C PHE A 265 103.59 40.04 -37.07
N CYS A 266 103.25 38.76 -37.03
CA CYS A 266 103.91 37.75 -36.22
C CYS A 266 105.38 37.60 -36.62
N PRO A 267 106.29 37.40 -35.64
CA PRO A 267 107.68 37.07 -35.89
C PRO A 267 107.84 35.80 -36.72
N SER A 268 108.97 35.68 -37.41
CA SER A 268 109.32 34.46 -38.16
C SER A 268 109.26 33.22 -37.26
N GLY A 269 108.61 32.16 -37.76
CA GLY A 269 108.39 30.92 -37.02
C GLY A 269 107.02 30.81 -36.31
N SER A 270 106.25 31.89 -36.24
CA SER A 270 104.87 31.87 -35.71
C SER A 270 103.81 32.00 -36.82
N LYS A 271 102.59 31.55 -36.54
CA LYS A 271 101.40 31.75 -37.40
C LYS A 271 100.37 32.62 -36.69
N THR A 272 99.64 33.43 -37.43
CA THR A 272 98.52 34.19 -36.86
C THR A 272 97.39 33.25 -36.47
N THR A 273 96.96 33.28 -35.21
CA THR A 273 95.74 32.59 -34.75
C THR A 273 94.55 33.53 -34.61
N GLY A 274 94.78 34.83 -34.68
CA GLY A 274 93.75 35.87 -34.73
C GLY A 274 94.37 37.26 -34.65
N ALA A 275 93.56 38.29 -34.81
CA ALA A 275 93.93 39.67 -34.58
C ALA A 275 92.76 40.46 -34.01
N GLY A 276 93.05 41.61 -33.44
CA GLY A 276 92.06 42.53 -32.89
C GLY A 276 92.61 43.93 -32.74
N TYR A 277 91.83 44.78 -32.10
CA TYR A 277 92.21 46.15 -31.80
C TYR A 277 91.65 46.56 -30.45
N GLU A 278 92.32 47.51 -29.82
CA GLU A 278 91.94 48.12 -28.55
C GLU A 278 91.95 49.65 -28.73
N SER A 279 90.86 50.29 -28.30
CA SER A 279 90.76 51.75 -28.25
C SER A 279 90.53 52.19 -26.82
N THR A 280 91.42 53.05 -26.31
CA THR A 280 91.38 53.51 -24.91
C THR A 280 90.43 54.69 -24.68
N THR A 281 89.77 55.21 -25.73
CA THR A 281 88.87 56.38 -25.67
C THR A 281 87.65 56.24 -26.60
N ASN A 282 86.60 55.52 -26.14
CA ASN A 282 85.19 55.49 -26.58
C ASN A 282 84.79 55.70 -28.07
N THR A 283 84.09 54.67 -28.59
CA THR A 283 82.99 54.57 -29.60
C THR A 283 82.98 55.39 -30.91
N SER A 284 83.89 56.34 -31.13
CA SER A 284 83.94 57.18 -32.34
C SER A 284 85.00 56.72 -33.35
N MET A 285 85.37 55.44 -33.28
CA MET A 285 86.25 54.77 -34.22
C MET A 285 85.43 53.74 -34.98
N VAL A 286 85.34 53.91 -36.30
CA VAL A 286 84.68 52.94 -37.18
C VAL A 286 85.75 52.07 -37.80
N VAL A 287 85.72 50.77 -37.50
CA VAL A 287 86.49 49.77 -38.22
C VAL A 287 85.65 49.34 -39.41
N TYR A 288 86.16 49.59 -40.61
CA TYR A 288 85.43 49.28 -41.84
C TYR A 288 86.08 48.14 -42.64
N GLU A 289 87.28 47.73 -42.27
CA GLU A 289 87.97 46.61 -42.90
C GLU A 289 88.92 45.93 -41.90
N ILE A 290 88.81 44.62 -41.78
CA ILE A 290 89.75 43.75 -41.07
C ILE A 290 90.04 42.58 -42.02
N GLN A 291 91.28 42.43 -42.45
CA GLN A 291 91.64 41.33 -43.34
C GLN A 291 93.00 40.71 -42.99
N PRO A 292 93.18 39.40 -43.23
CA PRO A 292 94.48 38.77 -43.09
C PRO A 292 95.47 39.38 -44.10
N ASN A 293 96.65 39.76 -43.61
CA ASN A 293 97.78 40.14 -44.44
C ASN A 293 98.74 38.95 -44.53
N GLY A 294 98.46 38.08 -45.50
CA GLY A 294 99.11 36.77 -45.62
C GLY A 294 98.87 35.87 -44.40
N ASN A 295 99.78 34.92 -44.17
CA ASN A 295 99.68 33.96 -43.06
C ASN A 295 100.41 34.43 -41.78
N ILE A 296 100.87 35.68 -41.78
CA ILE A 296 101.75 36.22 -40.74
C ILE A 296 101.28 37.55 -40.17
N GLY A 297 100.25 38.21 -40.71
CA GLY A 297 99.77 39.46 -40.13
C GLY A 297 98.32 39.76 -40.45
N TRP A 298 97.86 40.91 -39.99
CA TRP A 298 96.53 41.43 -40.26
C TRP A 298 96.60 42.92 -40.53
N ASP A 299 95.75 43.37 -41.46
CA ASP A 299 95.49 44.77 -41.73
C ASP A 299 94.15 45.16 -41.14
N ILE A 300 94.13 46.26 -40.40
CA ILE A 300 92.90 46.82 -39.83
C ILE A 300 92.79 48.30 -40.21
N SER A 301 91.71 48.65 -40.89
CA SER A 301 91.44 50.00 -41.37
C SER A 301 90.41 50.71 -40.50
N PHE A 302 90.78 51.90 -40.04
CA PHE A 302 90.02 52.70 -39.11
C PHE A 302 89.63 54.05 -39.71
N ARG A 303 88.46 54.55 -39.33
CA ARG A 303 88.03 55.94 -39.53
C ARG A 303 87.72 56.57 -38.18
N ASN A 304 88.37 57.70 -37.89
CA ASN A 304 88.05 58.52 -36.73
C ASN A 304 86.87 59.44 -37.07
N THR A 305 85.69 59.16 -36.51
CA THR A 305 84.47 59.97 -36.69
C THR A 305 84.30 61.04 -35.61
N SER A 306 85.25 61.15 -34.68
CA SER A 306 85.24 62.18 -33.65
C SER A 306 85.80 63.52 -34.16
N THR A 307 85.59 64.56 -33.37
CA THR A 307 86.15 65.91 -33.58
C THR A 307 87.56 66.09 -33.00
N GLY A 308 88.14 65.06 -32.37
CA GLY A 308 89.46 65.09 -31.74
C GLY A 308 90.42 64.01 -32.26
N LEU A 309 91.66 64.00 -31.75
CA LEU A 309 92.61 62.91 -32.02
C LEU A 309 92.17 61.63 -31.30
N GLN A 310 92.30 60.48 -31.95
CA GLN A 310 92.01 59.17 -31.35
C GLN A 310 93.25 58.29 -31.37
N PHE A 311 93.47 57.56 -30.27
CA PHE A 311 94.51 56.55 -30.17
C PHE A 311 93.91 55.16 -30.35
N ILE A 312 94.55 54.37 -31.21
CA ILE A 312 94.16 52.98 -31.46
C ILE A 312 95.39 52.09 -31.40
N THR A 313 95.25 50.93 -30.80
CA THR A 313 96.26 49.87 -30.82
C THR A 313 95.69 48.67 -31.54
N ILE A 314 96.39 48.14 -32.53
CA ILE A 314 96.07 46.82 -33.10
C ILE A 314 96.94 45.76 -32.47
N TYR A 315 96.45 44.53 -32.42
CA TYR A 315 97.21 43.40 -31.95
C TYR A 315 96.99 42.16 -32.81
N VAL A 316 98.04 41.35 -32.95
CA VAL A 316 98.00 40.06 -33.64
C VAL A 316 98.42 38.97 -32.68
N MET A 317 97.59 37.94 -32.57
CA MET A 317 97.86 36.74 -31.79
C MET A 317 98.62 35.75 -32.64
N CYS A 318 99.79 35.38 -32.17
CA CYS A 318 100.74 34.50 -32.81
C CYS A 318 100.80 33.19 -32.03
N GLY A 319 100.63 32.07 -32.74
CA GLY A 319 100.80 30.72 -32.21
C GLY A 319 102.03 30.05 -32.82
N GLN A 320 102.84 29.45 -31.97
CA GLN A 320 103.93 28.57 -32.36
C GLN A 320 103.82 27.25 -31.60
N VAL A 321 103.79 26.14 -32.33
CA VAL A 321 103.91 24.80 -31.75
C VAL A 321 105.41 24.52 -31.61
N LEU A 322 105.86 24.27 -30.38
CA LEU A 322 107.23 23.87 -30.06
C LEU A 322 107.33 22.34 -29.91
#